data_AF-A0A1V4JMT7-F1
#
_entry.id   AF-A0A1V4JMT7-F1
#
_cell.length_a   1.000
_cell.length_b   1.000
_cell.length_c   1.000
_cell.angle_alpha   90.00
_cell.angle_beta   90.00
_cell.angle_gamma   90.00
#
_symmetry.space_group_name_H-M   'P 1'
#
loop_
_entity.id
_entity.type
_entity.pdbx_description
1 polymer ?
#
loop_
_entity_poly.entity_id
_entity_poly.type
_entity_poly.pdbx_seq_one_letter_code
_entity_poly.pdbx_strand_id
1 'polypeptide(L)'
;MVFTYEMGLGMTVFSRVGNQFSRADVQLLETLLIAEEYKPDILAQFPLLQSAGSRWGRRSGGWCLSYFGREHQKGNKNSEIMAGKPKLHYTKGRGKMESIRWLLAAAGVEFEEEFIEKKEDLEKLRNDGSLMFQQVPMVEIDGMKMVQSRAILSYIAAKYNLYGKDLKERAWIDMYVEGTTDLMGMIMYLPFQPADTKENNLALIIERATTRYFPVYEKALKDHGHDYLVGNKLSWADIHLLEAILMVEECKPDVLSAFPLLQAFKGRTSNIPTIKKFLQPGSQRKPPPDEKFIANVKKIFNM
;
A
#
# COMPACT_ATOMS: atom_id res chain seq x y z
N MET A 1 15.99 -23.31 13.80
CA MET A 1 16.60 -22.41 14.83
C MET A 1 16.18 -22.95 16.18
N VAL A 2 17.10 -23.20 17.11
CA VAL A 2 16.75 -23.69 18.45
C VAL A 2 16.53 -22.49 19.37
N PHE A 3 15.40 -22.46 20.08
CA PHE A 3 15.13 -21.49 21.13
C PHE A 3 15.04 -22.21 22.47
N THR A 4 15.82 -21.74 23.45
CA THR A 4 15.75 -22.14 24.86
C THR A 4 15.26 -20.94 25.67
N TYR A 5 14.40 -21.19 26.65
CA TYR A 5 13.81 -20.15 27.51
C TYR A 5 13.93 -20.57 28.97
N GLU A 6 14.29 -19.63 29.84
CA GLU A 6 14.28 -19.75 31.30
C GLU A 6 13.34 -18.69 31.86
N MET A 7 12.60 -19.01 32.93
CA MET A 7 11.60 -18.11 33.52
C MET A 7 12.12 -17.41 34.77
N GLY A 8 12.02 -16.08 34.77
CA GLY A 8 12.19 -15.23 35.95
C GLY A 8 11.24 -14.02 35.87
N LEU A 9 10.12 -14.11 36.58
CA LEU A 9 9.20 -13.03 37.00
C LEU A 9 9.23 -11.67 36.24
N GLY A 10 8.31 -11.48 35.28
CA GLY A 10 7.80 -10.13 34.93
C GLY A 10 7.56 -9.82 33.43
N MET A 11 6.30 -9.47 33.11
CA MET A 11 5.81 -8.76 31.90
C MET A 11 5.75 -9.46 30.52
N THR A 12 4.63 -9.17 29.81
CA THR A 12 4.39 -9.35 28.36
C THR A 12 5.00 -8.19 27.52
N VAL A 13 5.09 -8.17 26.18
CA VAL A 13 4.30 -8.80 25.09
C VAL A 13 5.17 -9.38 23.96
N PHE A 14 4.67 -10.45 23.34
CA PHE A 14 5.02 -11.09 22.06
C PHE A 14 5.54 -10.26 20.86
N SER A 15 6.34 -10.92 20.00
CA SER A 15 6.25 -10.83 18.53
C SER A 15 6.68 -12.19 17.91
N ARG A 16 6.25 -12.65 16.72
CA ARG A 16 5.49 -12.03 15.63
C ARG A 16 4.66 -13.07 14.82
N VAL A 17 3.37 -12.78 14.61
CA VAL A 17 2.45 -13.19 13.50
C VAL A 17 2.20 -14.69 13.21
N GLY A 18 0.93 -15.10 13.36
CA GLY A 18 0.35 -16.32 12.74
C GLY A 18 -0.73 -16.98 13.61
N ASN A 19 -2.01 -16.70 13.34
CA ASN A 19 -3.21 -17.11 14.10
C ASN A 19 -3.26 -16.71 15.59
N GLN A 20 -4.27 -15.91 15.96
CA GLN A 20 -4.48 -15.43 17.32
C GLN A 20 -5.02 -16.55 18.22
N PHE A 21 -4.46 -16.70 19.43
CA PHE A 21 -5.21 -17.21 20.58
C PHE A 21 -6.00 -16.06 21.21
N SER A 22 -7.21 -16.33 21.66
CA SER A 22 -8.00 -15.35 22.41
C SER A 22 -7.48 -15.19 23.84
N ARG A 23 -7.83 -14.09 24.48
CA ARG A 23 -7.51 -13.85 25.90
C ARG A 23 -8.13 -14.90 26.83
N ALA A 24 -9.20 -15.57 26.40
CA ALA A 24 -9.85 -16.65 27.13
C ALA A 24 -9.07 -17.99 27.06
N ASP A 25 -8.41 -18.27 25.93
CA ASP A 25 -7.63 -19.51 25.76
C ASP A 25 -6.40 -19.54 26.67
N VAL A 26 -5.77 -18.38 26.89
CA VAL A 26 -4.65 -18.22 27.83
C VAL A 26 -5.13 -18.37 29.28
N GLN A 27 -6.27 -17.76 29.63
CA GLN A 27 -6.88 -17.88 30.96
C GLN A 27 -7.23 -19.34 31.32
N LEU A 28 -7.66 -20.13 30.34
CA LEU A 28 -7.97 -21.55 30.52
C LEU A 28 -6.70 -22.37 30.80
N LEU A 29 -5.60 -22.08 30.11
CA LEU A 29 -4.29 -22.71 30.36
C LEU A 29 -3.69 -22.32 31.71
N GLU A 30 -3.79 -21.05 32.13
CA GLU A 30 -3.36 -20.59 33.45
C GLU A 30 -4.17 -21.26 34.58
N THR A 31 -5.49 -21.45 34.37
CA THR A 31 -6.36 -22.13 35.34
C THR A 31 -6.01 -23.62 35.48
N LEU A 32 -5.65 -24.29 34.38
CA LEU A 32 -5.26 -25.70 34.37
C LEU A 32 -3.85 -25.97 34.93
N LEU A 33 -2.99 -24.95 35.03
CA LEU A 33 -1.62 -25.05 35.57
C LEU A 33 -1.53 -24.82 37.10
N ILE A 34 -2.62 -24.41 37.75
CA ILE A 34 -2.67 -24.21 39.21
C ILE A 34 -3.26 -25.44 39.95
N ALA A 35 -3.90 -26.36 39.23
CA ALA A 35 -4.54 -27.55 39.79
C ALA A 35 -3.62 -28.79 39.81
N GLU A 36 -2.51 -28.75 40.56
CA GLU A 36 -1.66 -29.93 40.77
C GLU A 36 -2.03 -30.71 42.05
N GLU A 37 -3.21 -31.34 42.05
CA GLU A 37 -3.46 -32.55 42.83
C GLU A 37 -4.50 -33.43 42.10
N TYR A 38 -4.32 -34.76 42.12
CA TYR A 38 -5.15 -35.82 41.48
C TYR A 38 -4.94 -36.18 39.98
N LYS A 39 -3.88 -36.97 39.74
CA LYS A 39 -3.90 -38.31 39.08
C LYS A 39 -4.19 -38.46 37.54
N PRO A 40 -3.86 -39.63 36.92
CA PRO A 40 -3.49 -39.70 35.49
C PRO A 40 -4.60 -39.72 34.42
N ASP A 41 -5.89 -39.63 34.76
CA ASP A 41 -6.98 -40.05 33.85
C ASP A 41 -7.47 -38.98 32.85
N ILE A 42 -6.90 -37.77 32.87
CA ILE A 42 -7.29 -36.66 31.97
C ILE A 42 -6.88 -36.91 30.51
N LEU A 43 -5.80 -37.66 30.24
CA LEU A 43 -5.30 -37.91 28.88
C LEU A 43 -6.22 -38.79 28.01
N ALA A 44 -7.23 -39.44 28.60
CA ALA A 44 -8.26 -40.17 27.86
C ALA A 44 -9.32 -39.24 27.22
N GLN A 45 -9.40 -37.96 27.64
CA GLN A 45 -10.46 -37.04 27.21
C GLN A 45 -10.04 -36.05 26.10
N PHE A 46 -8.77 -36.05 25.69
CA PHE A 46 -8.22 -35.09 24.70
C PHE A 46 -7.50 -35.78 23.53
N PRO A 47 -8.24 -36.28 22.51
CA PRO A 47 -7.66 -37.04 21.39
C PRO A 47 -6.57 -36.31 20.59
N LEU A 48 -6.65 -34.98 20.50
CA LEU A 48 -5.72 -34.14 19.74
C LEU A 48 -4.28 -34.14 20.29
N LEU A 49 -4.08 -34.43 21.58
CA LEU A 49 -2.74 -34.50 22.18
C LEU A 49 -2.01 -35.82 21.89
N GLN A 50 -2.74 -36.89 21.53
CA GLN A 50 -2.13 -38.18 21.18
C GLN A 50 -1.54 -38.18 19.75
N SER A 51 -2.13 -37.43 18.82
CA SER A 51 -1.69 -37.36 17.42
C SER A 51 -0.34 -36.65 17.19
N ALA A 52 0.26 -36.09 18.24
CA ALA A 52 1.42 -35.19 18.14
C ALA A 52 2.79 -35.85 18.42
N GLY A 53 2.83 -37.09 18.92
CA GLY A 53 4.11 -37.77 19.23
C GLY A 53 4.86 -37.20 20.44
N SER A 54 4.16 -36.51 21.34
CA SER A 54 4.70 -35.94 22.58
C SER A 54 5.28 -37.01 23.50
N ARG A 55 6.43 -36.75 24.15
CA ARG A 55 7.03 -37.66 25.15
C ARG A 55 7.32 -36.91 26.45
N TRP A 56 6.81 -37.46 27.55
CA TRP A 56 7.16 -37.03 28.90
C TRP A 56 8.57 -37.50 29.26
N GLY A 57 9.36 -36.61 29.86
CA GLY A 57 10.65 -36.93 30.46
C GLY A 57 10.74 -36.39 31.89
N ARG A 58 11.44 -37.10 32.77
CA ARG A 58 11.89 -36.57 34.06
C ARG A 58 13.30 -36.01 33.92
N ARG A 59 13.52 -34.82 34.46
CA ARG A 59 14.84 -34.33 34.88
C ARG A 59 14.74 -33.86 36.34
N SER A 60 15.88 -33.68 36.99
CA SER A 60 16.00 -33.21 38.37
C SER A 60 15.38 -31.80 38.53
N GLY A 61 14.09 -31.75 38.83
CA GLY A 61 13.29 -30.52 38.92
C GLY A 61 11.80 -30.71 38.60
N GLY A 62 11.39 -31.74 37.85
CA GLY A 62 9.97 -32.01 37.59
C GLY A 62 9.68 -32.81 36.31
N TRP A 63 8.40 -32.89 35.96
CA TRP A 63 7.93 -33.42 34.68
C TRP A 63 8.10 -32.37 33.59
N CYS A 64 8.63 -32.77 32.43
CA CYS A 64 8.75 -31.92 31.26
C CYS A 64 8.12 -32.61 30.04
N LEU A 65 7.26 -31.90 29.32
CA LEU A 65 6.66 -32.37 28.07
C LEU A 65 7.52 -31.89 26.90
N SER A 66 8.16 -32.83 26.20
CA SER A 66 8.97 -32.53 25.03
C SER A 66 8.20 -32.82 23.74
N TYR A 67 8.07 -31.80 22.88
CA TYR A 67 7.31 -31.86 21.64
C TYR A 67 8.26 -32.02 20.45
N PHE A 68 8.35 -33.24 19.92
CA PHE A 68 9.14 -33.53 18.72
C PHE A 68 8.28 -33.36 17.47
N GLY A 69 8.13 -32.12 17.03
CA GLY A 69 7.52 -31.80 15.73
C GLY A 69 8.33 -32.43 14.59
N ARG A 70 7.88 -33.58 14.07
CA ARG A 70 8.34 -34.08 12.78
C ARG A 70 7.81 -33.14 11.70
N GLU A 71 8.70 -32.44 11.01
CA GLU A 71 8.37 -31.75 9.76
C GLU A 71 8.02 -32.77 8.68
N HIS A 72 6.78 -33.24 8.68
CA HIS A 72 6.17 -33.75 7.46
C HIS A 72 5.84 -32.57 6.55
N GLN A 73 6.81 -32.18 5.72
CA GLN A 73 6.54 -31.42 4.51
C GLN A 73 5.75 -32.28 3.50
N LYS A 74 4.50 -32.60 3.83
CA LYS A 74 3.48 -32.85 2.82
C LYS A 74 3.10 -31.48 2.26
N GLY A 75 3.80 -31.06 1.21
CA GLY A 75 3.52 -29.81 0.53
C GLY A 75 2.08 -29.82 0.03
N ASN A 76 1.21 -29.05 0.71
CA ASN A 76 -0.14 -28.79 0.23
C ASN A 76 -0.06 -27.79 -0.94
N LYS A 77 0.36 -28.28 -2.11
CA LYS A 77 0.17 -27.62 -3.39
C LYS A 77 -1.33 -27.62 -3.70
N ASN A 78 -2.09 -26.73 -3.07
CA ASN A 78 -3.41 -26.23 -3.48
C ASN A 78 -4.01 -25.28 -2.42
N SER A 79 -3.42 -24.09 -2.25
CA SER A 79 -4.19 -22.84 -2.08
C SER A 79 -3.32 -21.57 -2.16
N GLU A 80 -2.27 -21.54 -2.98
CA GLU A 80 -2.02 -20.29 -3.69
C GLU A 80 -3.21 -20.13 -4.63
N ILE A 81 -4.17 -19.30 -4.23
CA ILE A 81 -5.00 -18.63 -5.25
C ILE A 81 -3.96 -17.90 -6.10
N MET A 82 -3.83 -18.32 -7.36
CA MET A 82 -3.02 -17.63 -8.37
C MET A 82 -3.62 -16.23 -8.51
N ALA A 83 -3.16 -15.30 -7.66
CA ALA A 83 -3.71 -13.97 -7.57
C ALA A 83 -3.51 -13.32 -8.94
N GLY A 84 -4.62 -13.11 -9.64
CA GLY A 84 -4.59 -12.53 -10.98
C GLY A 84 -3.91 -11.16 -10.95
N LYS A 85 -3.45 -10.72 -12.13
CA LYS A 85 -2.95 -9.35 -12.29
C LYS A 85 -3.98 -8.37 -11.72
N PRO A 86 -3.56 -7.34 -10.95
CA PRO A 86 -4.50 -6.35 -10.44
C PRO A 86 -5.31 -5.74 -11.59
N LYS A 87 -6.62 -5.64 -11.45
CA LYS A 87 -7.52 -5.15 -12.50
C LYS A 87 -8.05 -3.77 -12.12
N LEU A 88 -7.68 -2.75 -12.89
CA LEU A 88 -8.01 -1.36 -12.62
C LEU A 88 -9.26 -0.95 -13.39
N HIS A 89 -10.32 -0.58 -12.66
CA HIS A 89 -11.59 -0.11 -13.21
C HIS A 89 -11.66 1.43 -13.15
N TYR A 90 -11.52 2.07 -14.30
CA TYR A 90 -11.57 3.53 -14.43
C TYR A 90 -11.82 3.99 -15.87
N THR A 91 -11.93 5.29 -16.11
CA THR A 91 -11.91 5.82 -17.48
C THR A 91 -10.52 5.70 -18.11
N LYS A 92 -10.45 5.75 -19.45
CA LYS A 92 -9.20 5.65 -20.24
C LYS A 92 -8.37 6.95 -20.22
N GLY A 93 -8.06 7.43 -19.03
CA GLY A 93 -7.22 8.61 -18.78
C GLY A 93 -6.68 8.62 -17.35
N ARG A 94 -6.04 9.73 -16.96
CA ARG A 94 -5.38 9.87 -15.65
C ARG A 94 -6.37 9.80 -14.48
N GLY A 95 -6.99 10.95 -14.16
CA GLY A 95 -7.84 11.15 -12.99
C GLY A 95 -7.23 10.57 -11.70
N LYS A 96 -8.08 10.06 -10.82
CA LYS A 96 -7.67 9.50 -9.51
C LYS A 96 -7.03 8.10 -9.59
N MET A 97 -6.87 7.54 -10.79
CA MET A 97 -6.28 6.22 -11.02
C MET A 97 -4.80 6.30 -11.44
N GLU A 98 -4.30 7.47 -11.87
CA GLU A 98 -2.93 7.57 -12.42
C GLU A 98 -1.85 7.21 -11.39
N SER A 99 -1.95 7.74 -10.17
CA SER A 99 -1.04 7.40 -9.07
C SER A 99 -1.03 5.91 -8.71
N ILE A 100 -2.14 5.19 -8.96
CA ILE A 100 -2.22 3.74 -8.76
C ILE A 100 -1.42 3.02 -9.85
N ARG A 101 -1.53 3.47 -11.11
CA ARG A 101 -0.69 2.96 -12.23
C ARG A 101 0.79 3.22 -11.96
N TRP A 102 1.15 4.42 -11.50
CA TRP A 102 2.52 4.77 -11.12
C TRP A 102 3.08 3.86 -10.04
N LEU A 103 2.33 3.64 -8.95
CA LEU A 103 2.80 2.85 -7.82
C LEU A 103 2.96 1.37 -8.17
N LEU A 104 2.03 0.79 -8.93
CA LEU A 104 2.14 -0.58 -9.44
C LEU A 104 3.31 -0.73 -10.42
N ALA A 105 3.44 0.20 -11.38
CA ALA A 105 4.51 0.17 -12.36
C ALA A 105 5.89 0.33 -11.69
N ALA A 106 6.04 1.24 -10.73
CA ALA A 106 7.27 1.42 -9.96
C ALA A 106 7.64 0.17 -9.15
N ALA A 107 6.65 -0.53 -8.59
CA ALA A 107 6.82 -1.82 -7.93
C ALA A 107 7.11 -2.99 -8.90
N GLY A 108 7.10 -2.76 -10.22
CA GLY A 108 7.34 -3.80 -11.23
C GLY A 108 6.14 -4.73 -11.46
N VAL A 109 4.94 -4.34 -11.03
CA VAL A 109 3.72 -5.16 -11.09
C VAL A 109 3.01 -4.92 -12.42
N GLU A 110 2.77 -6.00 -13.17
CA GLU A 110 1.89 -5.95 -14.35
C GLU A 110 0.42 -5.94 -13.92
N PHE A 111 -0.38 -5.07 -14.53
CA PHE A 111 -1.80 -4.88 -14.21
C PHE A 111 -2.65 -4.74 -15.47
N GLU A 112 -3.92 -5.14 -15.36
CA GLU A 112 -4.92 -5.03 -16.41
C GLU A 112 -5.79 -3.79 -16.18
N GLU A 113 -6.40 -3.28 -17.25
CA GLU A 113 -7.33 -2.13 -17.17
C GLU A 113 -8.65 -2.49 -17.85
N GLU A 114 -9.76 -2.37 -17.12
CA GLU A 114 -11.11 -2.43 -17.67
C GLU A 114 -11.65 -0.99 -17.74
N PHE A 115 -11.86 -0.49 -18.96
CA PHE A 115 -12.22 0.90 -19.17
C PHE A 115 -13.74 1.12 -19.08
N ILE A 116 -14.11 2.11 -18.29
CA ILE A 116 -15.44 2.72 -18.31
C ILE A 116 -15.45 3.70 -19.48
N GLU A 117 -16.10 3.33 -20.57
CA GLU A 117 -16.15 4.13 -21.81
C GLU A 117 -17.45 4.93 -21.91
N LYS A 118 -18.53 4.41 -21.33
CA LYS A 118 -19.88 5.01 -21.28
C LYS A 118 -20.51 4.88 -19.89
N LYS A 119 -21.63 5.58 -19.68
CA LYS A 119 -22.34 5.62 -18.39
C LYS A 119 -22.84 4.24 -17.96
N GLU A 120 -23.29 3.44 -18.92
CA GLU A 120 -23.84 2.10 -18.70
C GLU A 120 -22.80 1.13 -18.11
N ASP A 121 -21.51 1.32 -18.40
CA ASP A 121 -20.43 0.51 -17.83
C ASP A 121 -20.26 0.81 -16.33
N LEU A 122 -20.39 2.09 -15.95
CA LEU A 122 -20.38 2.52 -14.54
C LEU A 122 -21.63 2.03 -13.80
N GLU A 123 -22.82 2.13 -14.40
CA GLU A 123 -24.04 1.61 -13.77
C GLU A 123 -24.00 0.08 -13.63
N LYS A 124 -23.34 -0.65 -14.54
CA LYS A 124 -23.10 -2.10 -14.37
C LYS A 124 -22.30 -2.41 -13.10
N LEU A 125 -21.21 -1.68 -12.86
CA LEU A 125 -20.36 -1.83 -11.64
C LEU A 125 -21.06 -1.37 -10.34
N ARG A 126 -22.11 -0.56 -10.45
CA ARG A 126 -22.97 -0.20 -9.31
C ARG A 126 -23.99 -1.29 -9.02
N ASN A 127 -24.68 -1.76 -10.07
CA ASN A 127 -25.73 -2.76 -9.99
C ASN A 127 -25.22 -4.16 -9.60
N ASP A 128 -23.97 -4.50 -9.92
CA ASP A 128 -23.34 -5.76 -9.50
C ASP A 128 -22.76 -5.74 -8.06
N GLY A 129 -22.89 -4.61 -7.36
CA GLY A 129 -22.41 -4.44 -5.99
C GLY A 129 -20.89 -4.25 -5.85
N SER A 130 -20.14 -4.10 -6.94
CA SER A 130 -18.67 -3.96 -6.89
C SER A 130 -18.19 -2.66 -6.27
N LEU A 131 -19.00 -1.60 -6.31
CA LEU A 131 -18.63 -0.26 -5.84
C LEU A 131 -19.29 0.06 -4.49
N MET A 132 -18.59 -0.21 -3.39
CA MET A 132 -19.07 0.06 -2.01
C MET A 132 -19.62 1.49 -1.80
N PHE A 133 -19.04 2.49 -2.48
CA PHE A 133 -19.48 3.89 -2.43
C PHE A 133 -20.01 4.42 -3.78
N GLN A 134 -20.42 3.52 -4.69
CA GLN A 134 -20.96 3.86 -6.03
C GLN A 134 -20.01 4.71 -6.92
N GLN A 135 -18.72 4.68 -6.61
CA GLN A 135 -17.64 5.49 -7.16
C GLN A 135 -16.43 4.64 -7.54
N VAL A 136 -15.71 5.08 -8.57
CA VAL A 136 -14.37 4.62 -8.93
C VAL A 136 -13.33 5.71 -8.63
N PRO A 137 -12.02 5.42 -8.45
CA PRO A 137 -11.31 4.15 -8.71
C PRO A 137 -11.82 2.92 -7.96
N MET A 138 -11.83 1.79 -8.67
CA MET A 138 -11.92 0.45 -8.08
C MET A 138 -10.78 -0.42 -8.64
N VAL A 139 -10.19 -1.25 -7.79
CA VAL A 139 -9.15 -2.22 -8.16
C VAL A 139 -9.48 -3.59 -7.61
N GLU A 140 -9.51 -4.59 -8.48
CA GLU A 140 -9.54 -6.00 -8.09
C GLU A 140 -8.10 -6.44 -7.81
N ILE A 141 -7.81 -6.82 -6.55
CA ILE A 141 -6.47 -7.26 -6.13
C ILE A 141 -6.57 -8.20 -4.93
N ASP A 142 -5.84 -9.33 -4.96
CA ASP A 142 -5.80 -10.34 -3.89
C ASP A 142 -7.19 -10.83 -3.41
N GLY A 143 -8.14 -10.95 -4.35
CA GLY A 143 -9.52 -11.36 -4.06
C GLY A 143 -10.43 -10.25 -3.50
N MET A 144 -9.91 -9.04 -3.31
CA MET A 144 -10.68 -7.87 -2.86
C MET A 144 -11.09 -6.99 -4.04
N LYS A 145 -12.28 -6.40 -3.97
CA LYS A 145 -12.69 -5.26 -4.81
C LYS A 145 -12.50 -3.96 -4.01
N MET A 146 -11.31 -3.37 -4.11
CA MET A 146 -10.95 -2.19 -3.32
C MET A 146 -11.40 -0.90 -4.00
N VAL A 147 -12.12 -0.04 -3.28
CA VAL A 147 -12.44 1.34 -3.70
C VAL A 147 -11.71 2.36 -2.80
N GLN A 148 -11.83 3.66 -3.13
CA GLN A 148 -11.10 4.79 -2.53
C GLN A 148 -9.60 4.77 -2.83
N SER A 149 -9.12 5.72 -3.65
CA SER A 149 -7.72 5.81 -4.10
C SER A 149 -6.71 5.69 -2.96
N ARG A 150 -6.98 6.34 -1.83
CA ARG A 150 -6.10 6.34 -0.66
C ARG A 150 -5.95 4.95 -0.03
N ALA A 151 -7.05 4.20 0.07
CA ALA A 151 -7.03 2.83 0.58
C ALA A 151 -6.26 1.91 -0.39
N ILE A 152 -6.58 1.97 -1.69
CA ILE A 152 -5.91 1.20 -2.75
C ILE A 152 -4.39 1.44 -2.74
N LEU A 153 -3.97 2.71 -2.78
CA LEU A 153 -2.54 3.07 -2.76
C LEU A 153 -1.84 2.61 -1.48
N SER A 154 -2.48 2.80 -0.32
CA SER A 154 -1.92 2.36 0.96
C SER A 154 -1.70 0.84 1.05
N TYR A 155 -2.60 0.05 0.43
CA TYR A 155 -2.47 -1.40 0.35
C TYR A 155 -1.32 -1.81 -0.57
N ILE A 156 -1.26 -1.24 -1.77
CA ILE A 156 -0.20 -1.50 -2.75
C ILE A 156 1.17 -1.13 -2.17
N ALA A 157 1.31 0.06 -1.57
CA ALA A 157 2.55 0.51 -0.95
C ALA A 157 3.02 -0.45 0.15
N ALA A 158 2.10 -0.96 0.99
CA ALA A 158 2.43 -1.92 2.03
C ALA A 158 2.82 -3.29 1.45
N LYS A 159 2.02 -3.82 0.52
CA LYS A 159 2.24 -5.13 -0.14
C LYS A 159 3.61 -5.21 -0.81
N TYR A 160 4.06 -4.13 -1.44
CA TYR A 160 5.32 -4.10 -2.18
C TYR A 160 6.48 -3.41 -1.44
N ASN A 161 6.40 -3.25 -0.11
CA ASN A 161 7.48 -2.74 0.75
C ASN A 161 7.98 -1.31 0.41
N LEU A 162 7.06 -0.45 -0.05
CA LEU A 162 7.25 0.96 -0.41
C LEU A 162 6.70 1.92 0.68
N TYR A 163 6.41 1.43 1.88
CA TYR A 163 5.64 2.19 2.89
C TYR A 163 6.36 2.35 4.25
N GLY A 164 7.69 2.39 4.22
CA GLY A 164 8.53 2.49 5.42
C GLY A 164 8.63 1.15 6.19
N LYS A 165 9.58 1.08 7.13
CA LYS A 165 9.81 -0.11 7.96
C LYS A 165 9.04 -0.11 9.28
N ASP A 166 8.59 1.06 9.73
CA ASP A 166 7.96 1.28 11.02
C ASP A 166 6.90 2.41 10.95
N LEU A 167 6.17 2.62 12.06
CA LEU A 167 5.10 3.61 12.14
C LEU A 167 5.57 5.06 11.96
N LYS A 168 6.83 5.39 12.29
CA LYS A 168 7.36 6.76 12.14
C LYS A 168 7.69 7.04 10.68
N GLU A 169 8.37 6.12 10.01
CA GLU A 169 8.61 6.23 8.55
C GLU A 169 7.30 6.26 7.78
N ARG A 170 6.32 5.43 8.18
CA ARG A 170 4.98 5.44 7.59
C ARG A 170 4.29 6.80 7.73
N ALA A 171 4.32 7.42 8.91
CA ALA A 171 3.73 8.73 9.15
C ALA A 171 4.39 9.83 8.30
N TRP A 172 5.72 9.80 8.12
CA TRP A 172 6.42 10.73 7.22
C TRP A 172 6.02 10.53 5.75
N ILE A 173 5.93 9.29 5.29
CA ILE A 173 5.44 8.96 3.94
C ILE A 173 4.01 9.48 3.75
N ASP A 174 3.14 9.25 4.72
CA ASP A 174 1.76 9.73 4.69
C ASP A 174 1.69 11.27 4.59
N MET A 175 2.45 12.01 5.40
CA MET A 175 2.50 13.49 5.33
C MET A 175 2.96 14.01 3.97
N TYR A 176 3.99 13.41 3.37
CA TYR A 176 4.51 13.78 2.05
C TYR A 176 3.55 13.39 0.91
N VAL A 177 2.84 12.27 1.04
CA VAL A 177 1.81 11.85 0.09
C VAL A 177 0.59 12.76 0.14
N GLU A 178 0.07 13.13 1.32
CA GLU A 178 -1.08 14.05 1.39
C GLU A 178 -0.72 15.42 0.80
N GLY A 179 0.47 15.96 1.10
CA GLY A 179 0.93 17.23 0.53
C GLY A 179 1.06 17.23 -0.99
N THR A 180 1.48 16.11 -1.60
CA THR A 180 1.48 15.93 -3.06
C THR A 180 0.08 15.66 -3.62
N THR A 181 -0.80 15.00 -2.85
CA THR A 181 -2.21 14.78 -3.20
C THR A 181 -2.97 16.09 -3.34
N ASP A 182 -2.80 17.04 -2.41
CA ASP A 182 -3.40 18.38 -2.49
C ASP A 182 -2.98 19.12 -3.78
N LEU A 183 -1.67 19.11 -4.08
CA LEU A 183 -1.12 19.76 -5.26
C LEU A 183 -1.64 19.15 -6.57
N MET A 184 -1.56 17.82 -6.69
CA MET A 184 -2.06 17.11 -7.87
C MET A 184 -3.58 17.19 -7.99
N GLY A 185 -4.31 17.29 -6.88
CA GLY A 185 -5.75 17.54 -6.87
C GLY A 185 -6.12 18.83 -7.59
N MET A 186 -5.44 19.94 -7.30
CA MET A 186 -5.68 21.22 -8.00
C MET A 186 -5.42 21.09 -9.51
N ILE A 187 -4.32 20.44 -9.91
CA ILE A 187 -3.97 20.22 -11.32
C ILE A 187 -4.99 19.32 -12.02
N MET A 188 -5.45 18.26 -11.35
CA MET A 188 -6.44 17.31 -11.89
C MET A 188 -7.79 17.97 -12.16
N TYR A 189 -8.22 18.94 -11.34
CA TYR A 189 -9.48 19.66 -11.52
C TYR A 189 -9.38 20.86 -12.46
N LEU A 190 -8.18 21.37 -12.76
CA LEU A 190 -7.94 22.51 -13.65
C LEU A 190 -8.59 22.39 -15.06
N PRO A 191 -8.61 21.22 -15.74
CA PRO A 191 -9.23 21.09 -17.06
C PRO A 191 -10.77 21.16 -17.04
N PHE A 192 -11.39 21.03 -15.86
CA PHE A 192 -12.84 21.11 -15.67
C PHE A 192 -13.32 22.51 -15.26
N GLN A 193 -12.40 23.44 -14.97
CA GLN A 193 -12.73 24.81 -14.56
C GLN A 193 -13.32 25.64 -15.71
N PRO A 194 -14.22 26.60 -15.41
CA PRO A 194 -14.63 27.65 -16.34
C PRO A 194 -13.44 28.42 -16.93
N ALA A 195 -13.51 28.80 -18.21
CA ALA A 195 -12.39 29.37 -18.96
C ALA A 195 -11.84 30.67 -18.34
N ASP A 196 -12.72 31.52 -17.82
CA ASP A 196 -12.46 32.77 -17.12
C ASP A 196 -11.73 32.58 -15.76
N THR A 197 -11.86 31.42 -15.13
CA THR A 197 -11.18 31.10 -13.88
C THR A 197 -9.89 30.29 -14.07
N LYS A 198 -9.72 29.65 -15.23
CA LYS A 198 -8.66 28.66 -15.48
C LYS A 198 -7.25 29.24 -15.42
N GLU A 199 -7.04 30.45 -15.92
CA GLU A 199 -5.74 31.12 -15.87
C GLU A 199 -5.33 31.50 -14.43
N ASN A 200 -6.26 32.08 -13.66
CA ASN A 200 -6.04 32.40 -12.25
C ASN A 200 -5.77 31.14 -11.40
N ASN A 201 -6.48 30.05 -11.66
CA ASN A 201 -6.25 28.76 -11.00
C ASN A 201 -4.89 28.16 -11.37
N LEU A 202 -4.45 28.28 -12.63
CA LEU A 202 -3.13 27.86 -13.07
C LEU A 202 -2.01 28.66 -12.39
N ALA A 203 -2.16 29.99 -12.30
CA ALA A 203 -1.22 30.85 -11.58
C ALA A 203 -1.12 30.47 -10.10
N LEU A 204 -2.25 30.23 -9.43
CA LEU A 204 -2.30 29.78 -8.03
C LEU A 204 -1.67 28.39 -7.83
N ILE A 205 -1.81 27.47 -8.78
CA ILE A 205 -1.14 26.16 -8.75
C ILE A 205 0.38 26.33 -8.79
N ILE A 206 0.89 27.15 -9.72
CA ILE A 206 2.32 27.41 -9.88
C ILE A 206 2.90 28.13 -8.65
N GLU A 207 2.16 29.13 -8.14
CA GLU A 207 2.50 29.84 -6.90
C GLU A 207 2.60 28.84 -5.75
N ARG A 208 1.55 28.06 -5.46
CA ARG A 208 1.58 27.07 -4.37
C ARG A 208 2.65 26.00 -4.55
N ALA A 209 2.89 25.52 -5.77
CA ALA A 209 3.97 24.58 -6.04
C ALA A 209 5.33 25.16 -5.60
N THR A 210 5.61 26.42 -5.96
CA THR A 210 6.91 27.07 -5.72
C THR A 210 7.05 27.71 -4.33
N THR A 211 5.98 28.19 -3.71
CA THR A 211 6.01 28.88 -2.41
C THR A 211 5.69 27.98 -1.21
N ARG A 212 4.94 26.88 -1.43
CA ARG A 212 4.47 26.00 -0.36
C ARG A 212 5.00 24.58 -0.46
N TYR A 213 4.82 23.91 -1.60
CA TYR A 213 5.05 22.46 -1.69
C TYR A 213 6.51 22.10 -1.96
N PHE A 214 7.12 22.57 -3.05
CA PHE A 214 8.51 22.28 -3.39
C PHE A 214 9.53 22.69 -2.31
N PRO A 215 9.39 23.84 -1.61
CA PRO A 215 10.25 24.17 -0.49
C PRO A 215 10.27 23.12 0.64
N VAL A 216 9.16 22.42 0.90
CA VAL A 216 9.10 21.35 1.92
C VAL A 216 9.93 20.14 1.51
N TYR A 217 9.81 19.68 0.25
CA TYR A 217 10.54 18.51 -0.24
C TYR A 217 12.03 18.82 -0.49
N GLU A 218 12.35 20.00 -1.03
CA GLU A 218 13.73 20.49 -1.15
C GLU A 218 14.40 20.57 0.24
N LYS A 219 13.70 21.09 1.25
CA LYS A 219 14.19 21.13 2.63
C LYS A 219 14.37 19.73 3.22
N ALA A 220 13.43 18.81 3.01
CA ALA A 220 13.57 17.44 3.50
C ALA A 220 14.85 16.78 2.97
N LEU A 221 15.04 16.78 1.64
CA LEU A 221 16.24 16.25 0.99
C LEU A 221 17.53 16.94 1.48
N LYS A 222 17.48 18.25 1.75
CA LYS A 222 18.61 19.03 2.29
C LYS A 222 18.95 18.67 3.73
N ASP A 223 17.95 18.54 4.60
CA ASP A 223 18.13 18.35 6.05
C ASP A 223 18.85 17.02 6.35
N HIS A 224 18.49 15.95 5.62
CA HIS A 224 19.06 14.62 5.83
C HIS A 224 20.11 14.20 4.78
N GLY A 225 20.23 14.91 3.66
CA GLY A 225 21.27 14.66 2.65
C GLY A 225 21.22 13.27 1.98
N HIS A 226 20.03 12.67 1.85
CA HIS A 226 19.83 11.33 1.28
C HIS A 226 19.23 11.40 -0.12
N ASP A 227 19.30 10.29 -0.86
CA ASP A 227 18.75 10.21 -2.23
C ASP A 227 17.20 10.13 -2.26
N TYR A 228 16.58 9.67 -1.18
CA TYR A 228 15.13 9.44 -1.01
C TYR A 228 14.58 10.15 0.22
N LEU A 229 13.30 10.51 0.19
CA LEU A 229 12.61 11.32 1.21
C LEU A 229 12.53 10.66 2.60
N VAL A 230 12.44 9.32 2.66
CA VAL A 230 12.25 8.58 3.93
C VAL A 230 13.12 7.33 3.95
N GLY A 231 13.78 7.07 5.08
CA GLY A 231 14.54 5.84 5.33
C GLY A 231 15.75 5.59 4.41
N ASN A 232 16.15 6.57 3.58
CA ASN A 232 17.14 6.44 2.50
C ASN A 232 16.84 5.24 1.56
N LYS A 233 15.57 5.01 1.25
CA LYS A 233 15.10 3.96 0.35
C LYS A 233 13.89 4.46 -0.44
N LEU A 234 13.75 4.04 -1.69
CA LEU A 234 12.56 4.31 -2.49
C LEU A 234 11.28 3.92 -1.73
N SER A 235 10.37 4.88 -1.63
CA SER A 235 9.05 4.76 -1.02
C SER A 235 7.95 5.29 -1.95
N TRP A 236 6.70 5.11 -1.53
CA TRP A 236 5.54 5.70 -2.21
C TRP A 236 5.63 7.23 -2.27
N ALA A 237 6.14 7.90 -1.23
CA ALA A 237 6.30 9.35 -1.23
C ALA A 237 7.21 9.84 -2.37
N ASP A 238 8.29 9.11 -2.68
CA ASP A 238 9.20 9.47 -3.76
C ASP A 238 8.53 9.32 -5.15
N ILE A 239 7.76 8.25 -5.33
CA ILE A 239 7.02 7.97 -6.57
C ILE A 239 5.93 9.04 -6.80
N HIS A 240 5.20 9.39 -5.74
CA HIS A 240 4.12 10.38 -5.76
C HIS A 240 4.66 11.81 -5.97
N LEU A 241 5.83 12.13 -5.40
CA LEU A 241 6.52 13.41 -5.65
C LEU A 241 7.03 13.50 -7.09
N LEU A 242 7.55 12.41 -7.67
CA LEU A 242 7.96 12.42 -9.09
C LEU A 242 6.75 12.63 -10.01
N GLU A 243 5.62 11.95 -9.77
CA GLU A 243 4.37 12.19 -10.51
C GLU A 243 3.94 13.67 -10.41
N ALA A 244 3.91 14.22 -9.20
CA ALA A 244 3.53 15.61 -8.95
C ALA A 244 4.47 16.60 -9.67
N ILE A 245 5.78 16.40 -9.61
CA ILE A 245 6.78 17.21 -10.32
C ILE A 245 6.48 17.25 -11.81
N LEU A 246 6.29 16.09 -12.45
CA LEU A 246 6.02 16.03 -13.89
C LEU A 246 4.68 16.68 -14.25
N MET A 247 3.67 16.57 -13.40
CA MET A 247 2.40 17.28 -13.59
C MET A 247 2.53 18.80 -13.46
N VAL A 248 3.39 19.32 -12.59
CA VAL A 248 3.65 20.77 -12.53
C VAL A 248 4.50 21.24 -13.71
N GLU A 249 5.46 20.44 -14.17
CA GLU A 249 6.27 20.77 -15.37
C GLU A 249 5.44 20.80 -16.66
N GLU A 250 4.40 19.97 -16.78
CA GLU A 250 3.40 20.07 -17.85
C GLU A 250 2.60 21.38 -17.81
N CYS A 251 2.56 22.08 -16.66
CA CYS A 251 1.97 23.41 -16.50
C CYS A 251 3.00 24.56 -16.65
N LYS A 252 4.24 24.35 -16.17
CA LYS A 252 5.36 25.31 -16.23
C LYS A 252 6.70 24.55 -16.33
N PRO A 253 7.30 24.40 -17.53
CA PRO A 253 8.46 23.53 -17.73
C PRO A 253 9.71 23.86 -16.90
N ASP A 254 9.90 25.14 -16.54
CA ASP A 254 11.05 25.66 -15.80
C ASP A 254 10.81 25.73 -14.27
N VAL A 255 9.70 25.19 -13.75
CA VAL A 255 9.26 25.38 -12.35
C VAL A 255 10.28 24.90 -11.31
N LEU A 256 11.13 23.92 -11.63
CA LEU A 256 12.17 23.41 -10.74
C LEU A 256 13.48 24.22 -10.72
N SER A 257 13.58 25.33 -11.44
CA SER A 257 14.85 26.08 -11.60
C SER A 257 15.45 26.61 -10.29
N ALA A 258 14.64 26.77 -9.23
CA ALA A 258 15.07 27.19 -7.90
C ALA A 258 15.30 26.01 -6.91
N PHE A 259 15.11 24.76 -7.35
CA PHE A 259 15.05 23.56 -6.51
C PHE A 259 16.06 22.49 -6.98
N PRO A 260 17.38 22.72 -6.81
CA PRO A 260 18.42 21.83 -7.33
C PRO A 260 18.36 20.41 -6.77
N LEU A 261 17.94 20.20 -5.51
CA LEU A 261 17.79 18.86 -4.96
C LEU A 261 16.59 18.14 -5.55
N LEU A 262 15.48 18.83 -5.84
CA LEU A 262 14.36 18.27 -6.59
C LEU A 262 14.71 17.97 -8.06
N GLN A 263 15.56 18.77 -8.71
CA GLN A 263 16.09 18.45 -10.05
C GLN A 263 16.93 17.15 -10.01
N ALA A 264 17.85 17.03 -9.05
CA ALA A 264 18.65 15.82 -8.87
C ALA A 264 17.79 14.60 -8.51
N PHE A 265 16.83 14.76 -7.61
CA PHE A 265 15.85 13.75 -7.23
C PHE A 265 15.04 13.25 -8.43
N LYS A 266 14.46 14.17 -9.22
CA LYS A 266 13.75 13.85 -10.47
C LYS A 266 14.63 13.01 -11.39
N GLY A 267 15.90 13.43 -11.58
CA GLY A 267 16.88 12.72 -12.40
C GLY A 267 17.17 11.29 -11.93
N ARG A 268 17.37 11.09 -10.62
CA ARG A 268 17.58 9.75 -10.02
C ARG A 268 16.33 8.88 -10.15
N THR A 269 15.20 9.35 -9.62
CA THR A 269 13.96 8.56 -9.52
C THR A 269 13.40 8.19 -10.89
N SER A 270 13.51 9.08 -11.89
CA SER A 270 13.11 8.78 -13.28
C SER A 270 13.97 7.71 -13.96
N ASN A 271 15.19 7.45 -13.46
CA ASN A 271 16.11 6.46 -14.04
C ASN A 271 16.00 5.07 -13.38
N ILE A 272 15.22 4.90 -12.32
CA ILE A 272 14.92 3.59 -11.73
C ILE A 272 14.27 2.70 -12.80
N PRO A 273 14.76 1.47 -13.08
CA PRO A 273 14.39 0.73 -14.29
C PRO A 273 12.88 0.55 -14.53
N THR A 274 12.12 0.30 -13.47
CA THR A 274 10.65 0.14 -13.51
C THR A 274 9.95 1.46 -13.86
N ILE A 275 10.33 2.56 -13.20
CA ILE A 275 9.81 3.90 -13.46
C ILE A 275 10.24 4.38 -14.87
N LYS A 276 11.49 4.15 -15.26
CA LYS A 276 12.03 4.48 -16.58
C LYS A 276 11.26 3.78 -17.70
N LYS A 277 10.91 2.50 -17.51
CA LYS A 277 10.02 1.72 -18.39
C LYS A 277 8.61 2.34 -18.44
N PHE A 278 8.06 2.75 -17.31
CA PHE A 278 6.74 3.41 -17.25
C PHE A 278 6.72 4.80 -17.92
N LEU A 279 7.85 5.49 -17.96
CA LEU A 279 8.01 6.77 -18.65
C LEU A 279 8.21 6.64 -20.18
N GLN A 280 8.47 5.45 -20.72
CA GLN A 280 8.64 5.26 -22.16
C GLN A 280 7.30 5.28 -22.93
N PRO A 281 7.32 5.62 -24.23
CA PRO A 281 6.19 5.39 -25.13
C PRO A 281 5.70 3.94 -25.11
N GLY A 282 4.38 3.73 -25.21
CA GLY A 282 3.76 2.41 -25.18
C GLY A 282 3.53 1.82 -23.77
N SER A 283 3.90 2.54 -22.71
CA SER A 283 3.52 2.16 -21.34
C SER A 283 2.03 2.42 -21.06
N GLN A 284 1.55 2.00 -19.88
CA GLN A 284 0.19 2.29 -19.40
C GLN A 284 0.04 3.69 -18.76
N ARG A 285 1.09 4.54 -18.75
CA ARG A 285 0.99 5.95 -18.33
C ARG A 285 0.04 6.69 -19.28
N LYS A 286 -0.90 7.46 -18.73
CA LYS A 286 -1.91 8.19 -19.51
C LYS A 286 -1.44 9.63 -19.82
N PRO A 287 -1.75 10.18 -21.00
CA PRO A 287 -1.43 11.57 -21.34
C PRO A 287 -2.26 12.57 -20.52
N PRO A 288 -1.91 13.87 -20.54
CA PRO A 288 -2.81 14.91 -20.07
C PRO A 288 -4.18 14.82 -20.78
N PRO A 289 -5.29 15.16 -20.08
CA PRO A 289 -6.63 15.01 -20.65
C PRO A 289 -6.90 16.04 -21.76
N ASP A 290 -7.36 15.56 -22.93
CA ASP A 290 -7.86 16.41 -24.01
C ASP A 290 -9.35 16.77 -23.84
N GLU A 291 -9.85 17.71 -24.64
CA GLU A 291 -11.23 18.19 -24.59
C GLU A 291 -12.27 17.07 -24.85
N LYS A 292 -11.93 16.10 -25.71
CA LYS A 292 -12.80 14.96 -26.04
C LYS A 292 -12.94 14.02 -24.85
N PHE A 293 -11.83 13.74 -24.15
CA PHE A 293 -11.82 12.97 -22.91
C PHE A 293 -12.59 13.68 -21.80
N ILE A 294 -12.38 14.99 -21.62
CA ILE A 294 -13.11 15.80 -20.62
C ILE A 294 -14.61 15.75 -20.89
N ALA A 295 -15.04 15.94 -22.14
CA ALA A 295 -16.44 15.85 -22.53
C ALA A 295 -17.04 14.45 -22.31
N ASN A 296 -16.24 13.37 -22.47
CA ASN A 296 -16.71 12.02 -22.18
C ASN A 296 -16.83 11.75 -20.67
N VAL A 297 -15.85 12.18 -19.87
CA VAL A 297 -15.88 12.09 -18.40
C VAL A 297 -17.11 12.79 -17.84
N LYS A 298 -17.43 13.99 -18.33
CA LYS A 298 -18.67 14.72 -17.94
C LYS A 298 -19.94 13.90 -18.18
N LYS A 299 -20.05 13.22 -19.32
CA LYS A 299 -21.18 12.34 -19.64
C LYS A 299 -21.27 11.09 -18.76
N ILE A 300 -20.13 10.45 -18.47
CA ILE A 300 -20.08 9.23 -17.64
C ILE A 300 -20.51 9.53 -16.20
N PHE A 301 -20.01 10.63 -15.61
CA PHE A 301 -20.22 10.94 -14.20
C PHE A 301 -21.35 11.95 -13.92
N ASN A 302 -21.99 12.51 -14.96
CA ASN A 302 -22.96 13.62 -14.89
C ASN A 302 -22.37 14.88 -14.22
N MET A 303 -21.27 15.41 -14.78
CA MET A 303 -20.58 16.65 -14.35
C MET A 303 -20.76 17.81 -15.35
#